data_AF-A0A4U9TLN2-F1
#
_entry.id   AF-A0A4U9TLN2-F1
#
_cell.length_a   1.000
_cell.length_b   1.000
_cell.length_c   1.000
_cell.angle_alpha   90.00
_cell.angle_beta   90.00
_cell.angle_gamma   90.00
#
_symmetry.space_group_name_H-M   'P 1'
#
loop_
_entity.id
_entity.type
_entity.pdbx_description
1 polymer ?
#
loop_
_entity_poly.entity_id
_entity_poly.type
_entity_poly.pdbx_seq_one_letter_code
_entity_poly.pdbx_strand_id
1 'polypeptide(L)'
;MRGRIPPNAMAWPPPSARIGTILVVTPRQVNFNHQFTNNKVANTGNATFKMVAYGPCKNKKEGSSCKENYFVMPGKDRGLSKVDINDKKSHVALWYGEQFIQVK
;
A
#
# COMPACT_ATOMS: atom_id res chain seq x y z
N MET A 1 12.79 30.99 -51.40
CA MET A 1 11.59 31.04 -50.54
C MET A 1 12.01 30.72 -49.11
N ARG A 2 12.09 31.71 -48.21
CA ARG A 2 12.36 31.49 -46.77
C ARG A 2 11.02 31.44 -46.03
N GLY A 3 10.70 30.28 -45.44
CA GLY A 3 9.48 30.08 -44.65
C GLY A 3 9.49 30.97 -43.42
N ARG A 4 8.41 31.73 -43.22
CA ARG A 4 8.21 32.64 -42.10
C ARG A 4 7.71 31.84 -40.88
N ILE A 5 8.48 31.82 -39.79
CA ILE A 5 8.08 31.20 -38.51
C ILE A 5 7.05 32.13 -37.84
N PRO A 6 5.89 31.63 -37.36
CA PRO A 6 4.89 32.47 -36.72
C PRO A 6 5.38 32.99 -35.35
N PRO A 7 5.12 34.27 -35.00
CA PRO A 7 5.72 34.94 -33.84
C PRO A 7 5.16 34.54 -32.47
N ASN A 8 4.19 33.62 -32.40
CA ASN A 8 3.42 33.35 -31.17
C ASN A 8 3.55 31.91 -30.64
N ALA A 9 4.64 31.20 -30.94
CA ALA A 9 4.96 29.98 -30.21
C ALA A 9 5.57 30.37 -28.84
N MET A 10 4.72 30.64 -27.85
CA MET A 10 5.15 30.67 -26.45
C MET A 10 5.74 29.31 -26.10
N ALA A 11 7.07 29.24 -26.02
CA ALA A 11 7.76 28.05 -25.56
C ALA A 11 7.42 27.82 -24.09
N TRP A 12 6.53 26.85 -23.81
CA TRP A 12 6.26 26.41 -22.45
C TRP A 12 7.56 25.80 -21.89
N PRO A 13 8.08 26.23 -20.74
CA PRO A 13 9.27 25.62 -20.16
C PRO A 13 8.98 24.13 -19.91
N PRO A 14 9.91 23.21 -20.25
CA PRO A 14 9.66 21.79 -20.10
C PRO A 14 9.19 21.48 -18.66
N PRO A 15 8.14 20.68 -18.48
CA PRO A 15 7.59 20.42 -17.16
C PRO A 15 8.65 19.75 -16.28
N SER A 16 8.90 20.29 -15.08
CA SER A 16 9.77 19.66 -14.09
C SER A 16 8.98 18.71 -13.21
N ALA A 17 9.46 17.48 -13.01
CA ALA A 17 8.89 16.54 -12.06
C ALA A 17 9.87 16.30 -10.90
N ARG A 18 9.35 16.24 -9.67
CA ARG A 18 10.09 15.83 -8.47
C ARG A 18 9.48 14.53 -7.97
N ILE A 19 10.30 13.48 -7.81
CA ILE A 19 9.87 12.16 -7.35
C ILE A 19 10.51 11.91 -5.98
N GLY A 20 9.67 11.68 -4.97
CA GLY A 20 10.10 11.23 -3.65
C GLY A 20 9.80 9.75 -3.50
N THR A 21 10.80 8.98 -3.08
CA THR A 21 10.66 7.55 -2.78
C THR A 21 11.05 7.26 -1.35
N ILE A 22 10.46 6.21 -0.76
CA ILE A 22 10.85 5.71 0.55
C ILE A 22 11.61 4.40 0.35
N LEU A 23 12.84 4.34 0.84
CA LEU A 23 13.62 3.11 0.97
C LEU A 23 13.58 2.64 2.42
N VAL A 24 13.16 1.40 2.64
CA VAL A 24 13.16 0.77 3.97
C VAL A 24 14.30 -0.23 4.04
N VAL A 25 15.18 -0.07 5.02
CA VAL A 25 16.27 -1.02 5.31
C VAL A 25 15.83 -1.89 6.48
N THR A 26 15.72 -3.20 6.26
CA THR A 26 15.34 -4.16 7.31
C THR A 26 16.56 -4.55 8.16
N PRO A 27 16.36 -4.94 9.44
CA PRO A 27 17.45 -5.42 10.29
C PRO A 27 18.11 -6.66 9.70
N ARG A 28 19.44 -6.83 9.87
CA ARG A 28 20.15 -8.05 9.43
C ARG A 28 19.67 -9.31 10.15
N GLN A 29 19.38 -9.18 11.46
CA GLN A 29 18.79 -10.24 12.26
C GLN A 29 17.29 -9.99 12.38
N VAL A 30 16.54 -10.66 11.52
CA VAL A 30 15.10 -10.48 11.39
C VAL A 30 14.38 -11.33 12.42
N ASN A 31 13.44 -10.71 13.12
CA ASN A 31 12.38 -11.38 13.86
C ASN A 31 11.04 -10.93 13.27
N PHE A 32 10.52 -11.74 12.35
CA PHE A 32 9.20 -11.52 11.76
C PHE A 32 8.15 -12.15 12.66
N ASN A 33 7.30 -11.32 13.25
CA ASN A 33 6.18 -11.77 14.06
C ASN A 33 4.99 -10.85 13.84
N HIS A 34 3.80 -11.43 13.83
CA HIS A 34 2.56 -10.73 13.61
C HIS A 34 1.46 -11.33 14.47
N GLN A 35 0.47 -10.50 14.80
CA GLN A 35 -0.75 -10.93 15.46
C GLN A 35 -1.94 -10.34 14.73
N PHE A 36 -2.99 -11.15 14.58
CA PHE A 36 -4.27 -10.69 14.06
C PHE A 36 -5.33 -10.83 15.13
N THR A 37 -5.72 -9.70 15.72
CA THR A 37 -6.69 -9.63 16.82
C THR A 37 -7.65 -8.47 16.59
N ASN A 38 -8.93 -8.64 16.96
CA ASN A 38 -9.96 -7.61 16.82
C ASN A 38 -9.99 -6.93 15.44
N ASN A 39 -9.87 -7.72 14.37
CA ASN A 39 -9.88 -7.22 12.98
C ASN A 39 -8.74 -6.22 12.66
N LYS A 40 -7.61 -6.34 13.38
CA LYS A 40 -6.41 -5.54 13.16
C LYS A 40 -5.19 -6.45 13.06
N VAL A 41 -4.24 -6.07 12.21
CA VAL A 41 -2.91 -6.69 12.17
C VAL A 41 -1.95 -5.85 13.00
N ALA A 42 -1.32 -6.47 13.98
CA ALA A 42 -0.23 -5.90 14.76
C ALA A 42 1.10 -6.50 14.34
N ASN A 43 2.11 -5.64 14.17
CA ASN A 43 3.49 -6.06 13.97
C ASN A 43 4.18 -6.17 15.33
N THR A 44 4.39 -7.40 15.79
CA THR A 44 5.08 -7.74 17.04
C THR A 44 6.55 -8.10 16.82
N GLY A 45 7.01 -8.06 15.57
CA GLY A 45 8.39 -8.28 15.18
C GLY A 45 9.22 -7.00 15.14
N ASN A 46 10.44 -7.11 14.61
CA ASN A 46 11.38 -6.00 14.43
C ASN A 46 11.52 -5.54 12.97
N ALA A 47 10.78 -6.13 12.04
CA ALA A 47 10.83 -5.81 10.63
C ALA A 47 9.47 -5.37 10.09
N THR A 48 9.46 -4.31 9.28
CA THR A 48 8.26 -3.82 8.60
C THR A 48 7.79 -4.84 7.56
N PHE A 49 6.49 -5.09 7.51
CA PHE A 49 5.86 -5.91 6.46
C PHE A 49 4.72 -5.13 5.80
N LYS A 50 4.32 -5.57 4.61
CA LYS A 50 3.20 -5.00 3.87
C LYS A 50 1.97 -5.88 4.06
N MET A 51 0.97 -5.38 4.76
CA MET A 51 -0.35 -5.99 4.82
C MET A 51 -1.12 -5.69 3.53
N VAL A 52 -1.78 -6.72 3.00
CA VAL A 52 -2.71 -6.64 1.87
C VAL A 52 -4.01 -7.30 2.29
N ALA A 53 -5.11 -6.62 2.07
CA ALA A 53 -6.43 -7.21 2.24
C ALA A 53 -7.28 -6.95 1.02
N TYR A 54 -8.12 -7.92 0.69
CA TYR A 54 -9.04 -7.85 -0.42
C TYR A 54 -10.31 -8.61 -0.09
N GLY A 55 -11.43 -8.11 -0.59
CA GLY A 55 -12.75 -8.65 -0.28
C GLY A 55 -13.85 -7.67 -0.65
N PRO A 56 -15.08 -7.89 -0.19
CA PRO A 56 -16.15 -6.91 -0.29
C PRO A 56 -15.81 -5.60 0.45
N CYS A 57 -16.33 -4.50 -0.07
CA CYS A 57 -16.22 -3.20 0.56
C CYS A 57 -17.16 -3.08 1.77
N LYS A 58 -16.66 -2.53 2.87
CA LYS A 58 -17.43 -2.17 4.07
C LYS A 58 -18.49 -1.10 3.75
N ASN A 59 -18.12 -0.15 2.90
CA ASN A 59 -19.05 0.83 2.37
C ASN A 59 -19.48 0.43 0.95
N LYS A 60 -20.76 0.11 0.76
CA LYS A 60 -21.32 -0.30 -0.54
C LYS A 60 -21.21 0.79 -1.63
N LYS A 61 -20.98 2.04 -1.24
CA LYS A 61 -20.75 3.15 -2.20
C LYS A 61 -19.38 3.05 -2.89
N GLU A 62 -18.41 2.36 -2.30
CA GLU A 62 -17.06 2.21 -2.88
C GLU A 62 -16.98 1.12 -3.96
N GLY A 63 -18.02 0.28 -4.08
CA GLY A 63 -18.12 -0.79 -5.07
C GLY A 63 -18.33 -2.16 -4.44
N SER A 64 -18.25 -3.19 -5.28
CA SER A 64 -18.45 -4.59 -4.88
C SER A 64 -17.18 -5.25 -4.32
N SER A 65 -16.00 -4.75 -4.67
CA SER A 65 -14.71 -5.27 -4.21
C SER A 65 -13.76 -4.14 -3.84
N CYS A 66 -13.15 -4.28 -2.67
CA CYS A 66 -12.17 -3.35 -2.13
C CYS A 66 -10.84 -4.07 -1.93
N LYS A 67 -9.75 -3.31 -2.13
CA LYS A 67 -8.39 -3.74 -1.82
C LYS A 67 -7.68 -2.64 -1.05
N GLU A 68 -6.97 -3.03 0.00
CA GLU A 68 -6.17 -2.13 0.81
C GLU A 68 -4.76 -2.69 0.99
N ASN A 69 -3.78 -1.79 1.02
CA ASN A 69 -2.37 -2.15 1.21
C ASN A 69 -1.75 -1.17 2.21
N TYR A 70 -1.09 -1.68 3.25
CA TYR A 70 -0.48 -0.87 4.29
C TYR A 70 0.89 -1.42 4.65
N PHE A 71 1.87 -0.53 4.86
CA PHE A 71 3.11 -0.90 5.56
C PHE A 71 2.86 -0.84 7.06
N VAL A 72 3.12 -1.93 7.77
CA VAL A 72 2.93 -2.04 9.21
C VAL A 72 4.31 -2.07 9.87
N MET A 73 4.67 -0.97 10.51
CA MET A 73 5.96 -0.81 11.20
C MET A 73 5.99 -1.63 12.51
N PRO A 74 7.19 -2.03 12.98
CA PRO A 74 7.37 -2.68 14.28
C PRO A 74 6.67 -1.95 15.43
N GLY A 75 5.95 -2.70 16.27
CA GLY A 75 5.23 -2.15 17.43
C GLY A 75 3.97 -1.36 17.09
N LYS A 76 3.48 -1.38 15.84
CA LYS A 76 2.24 -0.72 15.42
C LYS A 76 1.16 -1.72 15.03
N ASP A 77 -0.09 -1.36 15.32
CA ASP A 77 -1.28 -2.02 14.80
C ASP A 77 -1.90 -1.24 13.64
N ARG A 78 -2.55 -1.99 12.74
CA ARG A 78 -3.31 -1.43 11.63
C ARG A 78 -4.63 -2.15 11.47
N GLY A 79 -5.71 -1.40 11.62
CA GLY A 79 -7.05 -1.83 11.20
C GLY A 79 -7.31 -1.55 9.73
N LEU A 80 -8.28 -2.26 9.17
CA LEU A 80 -8.74 -2.05 7.80
C LEU A 80 -9.94 -1.10 7.78
N SER A 81 -9.95 -0.18 6.81
CA SER A 81 -10.96 0.87 6.70
C SER A 81 -12.00 0.58 5.61
N LYS A 82 -11.55 0.01 4.49
CA LYS A 82 -12.39 -0.19 3.30
C LYS A 82 -12.86 -1.62 3.14
N VAL A 83 -12.02 -2.62 3.43
CA VAL A 83 -12.42 -4.03 3.29
C VAL A 83 -13.26 -4.46 4.49
N ASP A 84 -14.38 -5.14 4.23
CA ASP A 84 -15.20 -5.74 5.29
C ASP A 84 -14.63 -7.09 5.75
N ILE A 85 -13.77 -7.05 6.77
CA ILE A 85 -13.14 -8.26 7.32
C ILE A 85 -14.16 -9.29 7.85
N ASN A 86 -15.37 -8.88 8.21
CA ASN A 86 -16.35 -9.80 8.78
C ASN A 86 -16.96 -10.72 7.72
N ASP A 87 -16.86 -10.36 6.44
CA ASP A 87 -17.31 -11.22 5.35
C ASP A 87 -16.35 -12.39 5.13
N LYS A 88 -16.91 -13.57 4.80
CA LYS A 88 -16.13 -14.80 4.57
C LYS A 88 -15.28 -14.76 3.29
N LYS A 89 -15.61 -13.87 2.35
CA LYS A 89 -14.86 -13.65 1.10
C LYS A 89 -13.70 -12.67 1.28
N SER A 90 -13.53 -12.12 2.49
CA SER A 90 -12.43 -11.22 2.80
C SER A 90 -11.21 -12.01 3.23
N HIS A 91 -10.09 -11.67 2.58
CA HIS A 91 -8.80 -12.26 2.85
C HIS A 91 -7.84 -11.20 3.35
N VAL A 92 -6.98 -11.60 4.27
CA VAL A 92 -5.90 -10.76 4.80
C VAL A 92 -4.61 -11.55 4.65
N ALA A 93 -3.63 -10.93 4.01
CA ALA A 93 -2.32 -11.52 3.81
C ALA A 93 -1.22 -10.49 4.06
N LEU A 94 -0.04 -10.99 4.38
CA LEU A 94 1.15 -10.21 4.68
C LEU A 94 2.24 -10.54 3.67
N TRP A 95 2.94 -9.51 3.23
CA TRP A 95 4.16 -9.61 2.45
C TRP A 95 5.32 -9.22 3.35
N TYR A 96 6.23 -10.16 3.55
CA TYR A 96 7.51 -9.90 4.19
C TYR A 96 8.63 -10.25 3.20
N GLY A 97 9.33 -9.23 2.69
CA GLY A 97 10.23 -9.42 1.54
C GLY A 97 9.47 -10.05 0.36
N GLU A 98 9.91 -11.22 -0.07
CA GLU A 98 9.28 -12.00 -1.16
C GLU A 98 8.29 -13.07 -0.65
N GLN A 99 8.10 -13.18 0.66
CA GLN A 99 7.23 -14.19 1.25
C GLN A 99 5.80 -13.67 1.36
N PHE A 100 4.85 -14.49 0.92
CA PHE A 100 3.42 -14.26 1.08
C PHE A 100 2.86 -15.16 2.18
N ILE A 101 2.26 -14.54 3.20
CA ILE A 101 1.67 -15.22 4.35
C ILE A 101 0.18 -14.89 4.40
N GLN A 102 -0.68 -15.88 4.20
CA GLN A 102 -2.12 -15.71 4.41
C GLN A 102 -2.44 -15.81 5.91
N VAL A 103 -3.17 -14.83 6.41
CA VAL A 103 -3.57 -14.72 7.82
C VAL A 103 -5.04 -15.12 8.01
N LYS A 104 -5.88 -14.76 7.04
CA LYS A 104 -7.30 -15.07 6.98
C LYS A 104 -7.71 -15.27 5.52
#